data_AF-A0A137P786-F1
#
_entry.id   AF-A0A137P786-F1
#
_cell.length_a   1.000
_cell.length_b   1.000
_cell.length_c   1.000
_cell.angle_alpha   90.00
_cell.angle_beta   90.00
_cell.angle_gamma   90.00
#
_symmetry.space_group_name_H-M   'P 1'
#
loop_
_entity.id
_entity.type
_entity.pdbx_description
1 polymer ?
#
loop_
_entity_poly.entity_id
_entity_poly.type
_entity_poly.pdbx_seq_one_letter_code
_entity_poly.pdbx_strand_id
1 'polypeptide(L)'
;MTKIIVDVIKARNLKVCEGPNGKIDPYLQLFVGSPSNSNIQNTKSYEAKPCETIELGEYFEFNVNEEDCLNIRLYDDKELVDGEGTGEARIPLDEVIDNGSKKSWFKLGEGGDYCGEVLLNIHTQ
;
A
#
# COMPACT_ATOMS: atom_id res chain seq x y z
N MET A 1 19.62 -11.38 -3.25
CA MET A 1 19.11 -10.19 -2.55
C MET A 1 19.33 -8.97 -3.41
N THR A 2 18.24 -8.41 -3.90
CA THR A 2 18.17 -7.23 -4.75
C THR A 2 17.57 -6.11 -3.92
N LYS A 3 18.08 -4.89 -4.08
CA LYS A 3 17.49 -3.72 -3.43
C LYS A 3 16.48 -3.08 -4.37
N ILE A 4 15.28 -2.82 -3.87
CA ILE A 4 14.23 -2.12 -4.60
C ILE A 4 13.85 -0.83 -3.89
N ILE A 5 13.40 0.14 -4.68
CA ILE A 5 12.76 1.37 -4.24
C ILE A 5 11.30 1.31 -4.67
N VAL A 6 10.41 1.64 -3.74
CA VAL A 6 8.96 1.71 -3.95
C VAL A 6 8.53 3.15 -3.79
N ASP A 7 8.26 3.85 -4.89
CA ASP A 7 7.60 5.16 -4.85
C ASP A 7 6.10 4.95 -4.69
N VAL A 8 5.56 5.48 -3.60
CA VAL A 8 4.12 5.55 -3.32
C VAL A 8 3.62 6.91 -3.79
N ILE A 9 3.09 6.95 -5.01
CA ILE A 9 2.84 8.22 -5.70
C ILE A 9 1.49 8.78 -5.28
N LYS A 10 0.41 8.02 -5.49
CA LYS A 10 -0.98 8.44 -5.25
C LYS A 10 -1.83 7.26 -4.86
N ALA A 11 -2.94 7.51 -4.19
CA ALA A 11 -4.01 6.53 -4.04
C ALA A 11 -5.36 7.15 -4.42
N ARG A 12 -6.30 6.34 -4.89
CA ARG A 12 -7.62 6.81 -5.35
C ARG A 12 -8.70 5.80 -5.04
N ASN A 13 -9.96 6.26 -5.10
CA ASN A 13 -11.13 5.43 -4.85
C ASN A 13 -11.03 4.72 -3.49
N LEU A 14 -10.37 5.36 -2.52
CA LEU A 14 -10.18 4.79 -1.19
C LEU A 14 -11.51 4.77 -0.46
N LYS A 15 -11.97 3.56 -0.16
CA LYS A 15 -13.09 3.31 0.74
C LYS A 15 -12.49 2.61 1.94
N VAL A 16 -12.83 3.09 3.14
CA VAL A 16 -12.54 2.49 4.44
C VAL A 16 -13.77 2.78 5.32
N CYS A 17 -13.87 2.20 6.52
CA CYS A 17 -14.97 2.53 7.41
C CYS A 17 -15.01 4.04 7.68
N GLU A 18 -16.16 4.65 7.47
CA GLU A 18 -16.30 6.10 7.64
C GLU A 18 -16.16 6.48 9.11
N GLY A 19 -15.22 7.38 9.42
CA GLY A 19 -15.13 8.02 10.71
C GLY A 19 -16.30 9.00 10.96
N PRO A 20 -16.42 9.55 12.18
CA PRO A 20 -17.43 10.55 12.49
C PRO A 20 -17.31 11.75 11.54
N ASN A 21 -18.43 12.13 10.90
CA ASN A 21 -18.56 13.16 9.85
C ASN A 21 -18.16 12.74 8.43
N GLY A 22 -18.00 11.44 8.13
CA GLY A 22 -17.73 10.95 6.78
C GLY A 22 -16.33 11.31 6.28
N LYS A 23 -15.38 11.48 7.20
CA LYS A 23 -13.95 11.63 6.92
C LYS A 23 -13.23 10.33 7.22
N ILE A 24 -12.13 10.11 6.52
CA ILE A 24 -11.25 8.96 6.69
C ILE A 24 -9.81 9.46 6.87
N ASP A 25 -8.97 8.73 7.61
CA ASP A 25 -7.54 9.02 7.75
C ASP A 25 -6.69 7.84 7.24
N PRO A 26 -6.74 7.54 5.92
CA PRO A 26 -6.06 6.40 5.35
C PRO A 26 -4.54 6.51 5.43
N TYR A 27 -3.90 5.37 5.68
CA TYR A 27 -2.48 5.16 5.45
C TYR A 27 -2.23 3.78 4.83
N LEU A 28 -1.08 3.64 4.17
CA LEU A 28 -0.63 2.39 3.60
C LEU A 28 0.51 1.81 4.41
N GLN A 29 0.40 0.53 4.73
CA GLN A 29 1.46 -0.28 5.29
C GLN A 29 2.08 -1.15 4.20
N LEU A 30 3.40 -1.08 4.05
CA LEU A 30 4.18 -1.80 3.05
C LEU A 30 5.15 -2.76 3.74
N PHE A 31 5.21 -4.00 3.27
CA PHE A 31 6.15 -4.98 3.80
C PHE A 31 6.43 -6.10 2.79
N VAL A 32 7.60 -6.74 2.92
CA VAL A 32 7.99 -7.91 2.14
C VAL A 32 8.06 -9.13 3.05
N GLY A 33 7.45 -10.24 2.62
CA GLY A 33 7.38 -11.48 3.41
C GLY A 33 6.24 -11.50 4.43
N SER A 34 6.43 -12.20 5.56
CA SER A 34 5.42 -12.31 6.62
C SER A 34 5.44 -11.08 7.55
N PRO A 35 4.28 -10.51 7.94
CA PRO A 35 4.20 -9.35 8.84
C PRO A 35 5.01 -9.51 10.13
N SER A 36 5.06 -10.73 10.68
CA SER A 36 5.77 -11.03 11.93
C SER A 36 7.30 -10.93 11.86
N ASN A 37 7.88 -10.99 10.65
CA ASN A 37 9.33 -11.03 10.43
C ASN A 37 9.79 -10.02 9.36
N SER A 38 8.90 -9.14 8.90
CA SER A 38 9.16 -8.21 7.80
C SER A 38 9.59 -6.83 8.30
N ASN A 39 10.39 -6.12 7.50
CA ASN A 39 10.59 -4.68 7.66
C ASN A 39 9.29 -3.96 7.23
N ILE A 40 8.43 -3.65 8.19
CA ILE A 40 7.17 -2.94 7.95
C ILE A 40 7.45 -1.43 7.88
N GLN A 41 6.97 -0.79 6.82
CA GLN A 41 7.07 0.66 6.63
C GLN A 41 5.68 1.23 6.34
N ASN A 42 5.33 2.36 6.95
CA ASN A 42 4.03 3.00 6.77
C ASN A 42 4.22 4.35 6.05
N THR A 43 3.27 4.69 5.19
CA THR A 43 3.06 6.09 4.77
C THR A 43 2.58 6.91 5.96
N LYS A 44 2.58 8.22 5.80
CA LYS A 44 1.79 9.09 6.67
C LYS A 44 0.30 8.80 6.50
N SER A 45 -0.49 9.15 7.50
CA SER A 45 -1.94 9.20 7.41
C SER A 45 -2.38 10.53 6.80
N TYR A 46 -3.46 10.51 6.03
CA TYR A 46 -3.95 11.68 5.30
C TYR A 46 -5.44 11.87 5.55
N GLU A 47 -5.86 13.04 6.04
CA GLU A 47 -7.29 13.36 6.15
C GLU A 47 -7.89 13.50 4.75
N ALA A 48 -8.85 12.64 4.41
CA ALA A 48 -9.48 12.60 3.10
C ALA A 48 -10.98 12.34 3.21
N LYS A 49 -11.70 12.59 2.11
CA LYS A 49 -13.06 12.08 1.93
C LYS A 49 -13.03 10.71 1.27
N PRO A 50 -14.04 9.85 1.51
CA PRO A 50 -14.20 8.61 0.76
C PRO A 50 -14.15 8.85 -0.75
N CYS A 51 -13.46 7.95 -1.45
CA CYS A 51 -13.23 7.97 -2.90
C CYS A 51 -12.40 9.16 -3.44
N GLU A 52 -11.84 10.01 -2.58
CA GLU A 52 -10.93 11.07 -2.99
C GLU A 52 -9.59 10.50 -3.51
N THR A 53 -8.91 11.25 -4.37
CA THR A 53 -7.53 10.93 -4.77
C THR A 53 -6.57 11.68 -3.86
N ILE A 54 -5.67 10.94 -3.20
CA ILE A 54 -4.64 11.48 -2.32
C ILE A 54 -3.27 11.40 -3.00
N GLU A 55 -2.50 12.48 -2.91
CA GLU A 55 -1.09 12.54 -3.31
C GLU A 55 -0.23 12.14 -2.10
N LEU A 56 0.55 11.07 -2.23
CA LEU A 56 1.36 10.54 -1.13
C LEU A 56 2.80 11.05 -1.27
N GLY A 57 3.44 10.78 -2.41
CA GLY A 57 4.78 11.28 -2.74
C GLY A 57 5.87 10.78 -1.80
N GLU A 58 5.70 9.59 -1.23
CA GLU A 58 6.65 8.95 -0.31
C GLU A 58 7.40 7.81 -1.03
N TYR A 59 8.59 7.45 -0.55
CA TYR A 59 9.34 6.30 -1.08
C TYR A 59 9.92 5.45 0.04
N PHE A 60 10.08 4.16 -0.24
CA PHE A 60 10.59 3.18 0.72
C PHE A 60 11.57 2.23 0.06
N GLU A 61 12.53 1.72 0.84
CA GLU A 61 13.55 0.79 0.36
C GLU A 61 13.38 -0.59 0.99
N PHE A 62 13.52 -1.64 0.19
CA PHE A 62 13.44 -3.02 0.65
C PHE A 62 14.56 -3.88 0.05
N ASN A 63 15.04 -4.85 0.83
CA ASN A 63 15.88 -5.93 0.33
C ASN A 63 14.99 -7.14 0.06
N VAL A 64 15.03 -7.67 -1.16
CA VAL A 64 14.12 -8.70 -1.64
C VAL A 64 14.86 -9.83 -2.36
N ASN A 65 14.25 -10.99 -2.43
CA ASN A 65 14.65 -12.11 -3.29
C ASN A 65 13.70 -12.22 -4.49
N GLU A 66 14.06 -13.02 -5.49
CA GLU A 66 13.30 -13.16 -6.74
C GLU A 66 11.86 -13.65 -6.54
N GLU A 67 11.62 -14.48 -5.54
CA GLU A 67 10.31 -15.05 -5.23
C GLU A 67 9.46 -14.19 -4.27
N ASP A 68 10.01 -13.07 -3.79
CA ASP A 68 9.32 -12.24 -2.82
C ASP A 68 8.15 -11.48 -3.43
N CYS A 69 7.17 -11.14 -2.58
CA CYS A 69 6.08 -10.25 -2.93
C CYS A 69 6.15 -8.99 -2.05
N LEU A 70 5.88 -7.84 -2.65
CA LEU A 70 5.54 -6.64 -1.91
C LEU A 70 4.06 -6.72 -1.52
N ASN A 71 3.79 -6.65 -0.22
CA ASN A 71 2.43 -6.60 0.32
C ASN A 71 2.13 -5.16 0.75
N ILE A 72 0.89 -4.74 0.48
CA ILE A 72 0.41 -3.40 0.80
C ILE A 72 -0.94 -3.55 1.46
N ARG A 73 -1.12 -2.90 2.61
CA ARG A 73 -2.39 -2.89 3.34
C ARG A 73 -2.85 -1.47 3.54
N LEU A 74 -4.14 -1.25 3.27
CA LEU A 74 -4.86 -0.02 3.57
C LEU A 74 -5.48 -0.11 4.97
N TYR A 75 -5.18 0.89 5.78
CA TYR A 75 -5.74 1.09 7.12
C TYR A 75 -6.35 2.48 7.23
N ASP A 76 -7.18 2.70 8.25
CA ASP A 76 -7.66 4.03 8.67
C ASP A 76 -7.29 4.25 10.14
N ASP A 77 -6.56 5.33 10.42
CA ASP A 77 -6.07 5.69 11.76
C ASP A 77 -7.20 6.05 12.74
N LYS A 78 -8.43 6.29 12.25
CA LYS A 78 -9.61 6.57 13.08
C LYS A 78 -10.32 5.33 13.59
N GLU A 79 -9.94 4.15 13.14
CA GLU A 79 -10.58 2.93 13.61
C GLU A 79 -10.11 2.53 15.00
N LEU A 80 -11.09 2.34 15.89
CA LEU A 80 -10.88 1.95 17.28
C LEU A 80 -10.66 0.45 17.45
N VAL A 81 -10.81 -0.35 16.38
CA VAL A 81 -10.69 -1.80 16.40
C VAL A 81 -9.56 -2.22 15.47
N ASP A 82 -8.41 -2.50 16.07
CA ASP A 82 -7.27 -3.11 15.36
C ASP A 82 -7.70 -4.42 14.69
N GLY A 83 -7.67 -4.46 13.36
CA GLY A 83 -7.30 -5.69 12.64
C GLY A 83 -8.36 -6.44 11.83
N GLU A 84 -9.61 -5.99 11.67
CA GLU A 84 -10.63 -6.78 10.96
C GLU A 84 -11.00 -6.31 9.53
N GLY A 85 -10.45 -5.22 9.03
CA GLY A 85 -10.67 -4.82 7.64
C GLY A 85 -9.48 -4.08 7.07
N THR A 86 -8.77 -4.70 6.15
CA THR A 86 -7.70 -4.02 5.42
C THR A 86 -7.82 -4.36 3.94
N GLY A 87 -7.71 -3.34 3.11
CA GLY A 87 -7.61 -3.55 1.67
C GLY A 87 -6.19 -3.98 1.36
N GLU A 88 -5.98 -5.25 0.99
CA GLU A 88 -4.65 -5.77 0.70
C GLU A 88 -4.38 -5.82 -0.81
N ALA A 89 -3.14 -5.54 -1.20
CA ALA A 89 -2.57 -5.86 -2.50
C ALA A 89 -1.29 -6.68 -2.30
N ARG A 90 -1.14 -7.73 -3.10
CA ARG A 90 0.08 -8.54 -3.16
C ARG A 90 0.68 -8.47 -4.55
N ILE A 91 1.90 -7.98 -4.64
CA ILE A 91 2.58 -7.68 -5.90
C ILE A 91 3.81 -8.58 -6.01
N PRO A 92 3.81 -9.58 -6.91
CA PRO A 92 5.00 -10.34 -7.26
C PRO A 92 6.12 -9.42 -7.79
N LEU A 93 7.35 -9.64 -7.32
CA LEU A 93 8.51 -8.80 -7.67
C LEU A 93 9.38 -9.39 -8.77
N ASP A 94 9.08 -10.60 -9.24
CA ASP A 94 9.72 -11.26 -10.38
C ASP A 94 9.78 -10.35 -11.61
N GLU A 95 8.64 -9.79 -12.01
CA GLU A 95 8.57 -8.90 -13.18
C GLU A 95 9.38 -7.60 -12.98
N VAL A 96 9.45 -7.09 -11.75
CA VAL A 96 10.24 -5.88 -11.44
C VAL A 96 11.72 -6.19 -11.51
N ILE A 97 12.14 -7.36 -11.02
CA ILE A 97 13.54 -7.78 -11.03
C ILE A 97 13.99 -8.06 -12.47
N ASP A 98 13.15 -8.70 -13.28
CA ASP A 98 13.45 -9.02 -14.67
C ASP A 98 13.48 -7.77 -15.58
N ASN A 99 12.53 -6.85 -15.40
CA ASN A 99 12.38 -5.67 -16.27
C ASN A 99 13.03 -4.40 -15.68
N GLY A 100 13.58 -4.48 -14.47
CA GLY A 100 14.17 -3.37 -13.71
C GLY A 100 13.17 -2.38 -13.09
N SER A 101 11.92 -2.31 -13.58
CA SER A 101 10.89 -1.44 -13.02
C SER A 101 9.46 -1.84 -13.40
N LYS A 102 8.50 -1.42 -12.58
CA LYS A 102 7.06 -1.51 -12.84
C LYS A 102 6.33 -0.32 -12.24
N LYS A 103 5.66 0.45 -13.09
CA LYS A 103 4.77 1.53 -12.68
C LYS A 103 3.34 1.20 -13.06
N SER A 104 2.48 1.01 -12.06
CA SER A 104 1.08 0.65 -12.29
C SER A 104 0.18 1.06 -11.13
N TRP A 105 -1.12 1.13 -11.43
CA TRP A 105 -2.14 1.06 -10.41
C TRP A 105 -2.28 -0.38 -9.92
N PHE A 106 -2.34 -0.54 -8.61
CA PHE A 106 -2.57 -1.80 -7.92
C PHE A 106 -3.84 -1.68 -7.09
N LYS A 107 -4.77 -2.63 -7.28
CA LYS A 107 -6.03 -2.67 -6.54
C LYS A 107 -5.77 -3.12 -5.10
N LEU A 108 -6.34 -2.40 -4.16
CA LEU A 108 -6.39 -2.71 -2.74
C LEU A 108 -7.78 -3.27 -2.45
N GLY A 109 -7.89 -4.45 -1.84
CA GLY A 109 -9.14 -5.06 -1.38
C GLY A 109 -10.23 -5.18 -2.45
N GLU A 110 -10.39 -6.36 -3.05
CA GLU A 110 -11.44 -6.58 -4.05
C GLU A 110 -12.83 -6.68 -3.40
N GLY A 111 -13.62 -5.61 -3.48
CA GLY A 111 -15.06 -5.61 -3.15
C GLY A 111 -15.40 -5.60 -1.66
N GLY A 112 -14.43 -5.38 -0.78
CA GLY A 112 -14.63 -5.23 0.67
C GLY A 112 -14.90 -3.78 1.10
N ASP A 113 -15.02 -3.58 2.42
CA ASP A 113 -15.19 -2.25 3.02
C ASP A 113 -13.93 -1.38 2.95
N TYR A 114 -12.78 -2.02 2.69
CA TYR A 114 -11.49 -1.39 2.48
C TYR A 114 -11.05 -1.68 1.07
N CYS A 115 -11.17 -0.69 0.20
CA CYS A 115 -10.81 -0.86 -1.19
C CYS A 115 -10.27 0.42 -1.81
N GLY A 116 -9.68 0.27 -2.99
CA GLY A 116 -9.22 1.38 -3.81
C GLY A 116 -8.08 0.96 -4.70
N GLU A 117 -7.30 1.94 -5.14
CA GLU A 117 -6.13 1.68 -5.97
C GLU A 117 -4.98 2.58 -5.51
N VAL A 118 -3.76 2.04 -5.54
CA VAL A 118 -2.53 2.79 -5.30
C VAL A 118 -1.65 2.78 -6.55
N LEU A 119 -1.15 3.94 -6.94
CA LEU A 119 -0.17 4.09 -8.01
C LEU A 119 1.23 3.98 -7.41
N LEU A 120 1.94 2.94 -7.81
CA LEU A 120 3.32 2.72 -7.39
C LEU A 120 4.25 2.78 -8.59
N ASN A 121 5.48 3.19 -8.32
CA ASN A 121 6.62 2.91 -9.18
C ASN A 121 7.62 2.08 -8.37
N ILE A 122 7.75 0.80 -8.72
CA ILE A 122 8.68 -0.12 -8.07
C ILE A 122 9.85 -0.29 -9.02
N HIS A 123 11.08 -0.10 -8.56
CA HIS A 123 12.26 -0.27 -9.40
C HIS A 123 13.46 -0.79 -8.63
N THR A 124 14.32 -1.52 -9.32
CA THR A 124 15.61 -1.95 -8.77
C THR A 124 16.52 -0.73 -8.60
N GLN A 125 17.36 -0.76 -7.56
CA GLN A 125 18.41 0.24 -7.35
C GLN A 125 19.71 -0.11 -8.07
#